data_AF-A0AAV7AU20-F1
#
_entry.id   AF-A0AAV7AU20-F1
#
_cell.length_a   1.000
_cell.length_b   1.000
_cell.length_c   1.000
_cell.angle_alpha   90.00
_cell.angle_beta   90.00
_cell.angle_gamma   90.00
#
_symmetry.space_group_name_H-M   'P 1'
#
loop_
_entity.id
_entity.type
_entity.pdbx_description
1 polymer ?
#
loop_
_entity_poly.entity_id
_entity_poly.type
_entity_poly.pdbx_seq_one_letter_code
_entity_poly.pdbx_strand_id
1 'polypeptide(L)'
;MERPGTWHDRRVGSRILARCCSWEAIKRTLPFLCWLPQYSIQWMQLDIIAGLTVGLTVVPQGLAYAEVAGLPVEYGLYSSYVGCFIYCLLGTSKDVTLGPTAIMSLLVAIYTSGDASLAVLLAFLSGCIQLALGLLKFGFLLDFISYPVIKAFTSAAAVTIGFSQVKNLLGLKDIPRQFILQVYETFHKLPTIRVGDAVLGFLCIAFLLALKFMKEHFPRVYRGMPRCYRLCYIIVWVTTTARNAIVVVAAGLVAYSFHVMGLHPFILTGKTAEGLPQFQLPPFSEKIDNRTVSFSEMVQDIGPGLFIIPLMGLLESVAIARAFASQNNYRIDTNQELLAIGLTNFLGSFLSAYPVTGSFGRTALNSQTGACTPAGGILTGFLVLFSLGYLTPLFYYIPKAALAAVIICAVAPMFDLSVCKTLWKVKKLDLLPFLVTFLLSFWEIQYGILLGILVSLVILCYSIARPKIKVRRDQYRSEDIVCSLKGTCHQQLD
;
A
#
# COMPACT_ATOMS: atom_id res chain seq x y z
N MET A 1 11.14 -46.02 56.36
CA MET A 1 12.55 -46.02 55.92
C MET A 1 12.56 -46.03 54.41
N GLU A 2 12.83 -44.90 53.77
CA GLU A 2 13.70 -44.75 52.59
C GLU A 2 13.65 -43.29 52.09
N ARG A 3 14.76 -42.86 51.50
CA ARG A 3 15.26 -41.49 51.34
C ARG A 3 14.88 -40.85 49.99
N PRO A 4 15.09 -39.53 49.82
CA PRO A 4 14.53 -38.72 48.73
C PRO A 4 15.41 -38.70 47.47
N GLY A 5 14.77 -38.58 46.30
CA GLY A 5 15.41 -38.46 44.98
C GLY A 5 15.21 -37.09 44.36
N THR A 6 16.32 -36.50 43.90
CA THR A 6 16.52 -35.12 43.43
C THR A 6 15.90 -34.84 42.05
N TRP A 7 15.17 -33.72 41.93
CA TRP A 7 14.78 -33.14 40.65
C TRP A 7 15.79 -32.07 40.24
N HIS A 8 16.83 -32.46 39.49
CA HIS A 8 17.63 -31.50 38.73
C HIS A 8 17.02 -31.28 37.35
N ASP A 9 16.42 -30.11 37.20
CA ASP A 9 15.87 -29.61 35.95
C ASP A 9 16.99 -29.23 34.97
N ARG A 10 17.22 -30.08 33.96
CA ARG A 10 18.05 -29.79 32.78
C ARG A 10 17.23 -29.91 31.48
N ARG A 11 15.90 -29.77 31.53
CA ARG A 11 15.01 -29.99 30.38
C ARG A 11 14.22 -28.77 29.89
N VAL A 12 14.62 -27.56 30.28
CA VAL A 12 14.00 -26.32 29.77
C VAL A 12 14.69 -25.79 28.50
N GLY A 13 16.02 -25.96 28.37
CA GLY A 13 16.77 -25.44 27.21
C GLY A 13 16.49 -26.13 25.87
N SER A 14 16.25 -27.44 25.85
CA SER A 14 16.08 -28.22 24.61
C SER A 14 14.68 -28.10 23.98
N ARG A 15 13.65 -27.70 24.74
CA ARG A 15 12.29 -27.51 24.20
C ARG A 15 12.09 -26.17 23.48
N ILE A 16 12.95 -25.18 23.75
CA ILE A 16 12.88 -23.87 23.10
C ILE A 16 13.49 -23.97 21.68
N LEU A 17 14.59 -24.70 21.53
CA LEU A 17 15.24 -24.91 20.22
C LEU A 17 14.42 -25.82 19.28
N ALA A 18 13.77 -26.86 19.81
CA ALA A 18 12.93 -27.75 19.00
C ALA A 18 11.62 -27.07 18.50
N ARG A 19 11.16 -25.98 19.14
CA ARG A 19 10.01 -25.19 18.68
C ARG A 19 10.37 -24.17 17.59
N CYS A 20 11.63 -23.76 17.47
CA CYS A 20 12.08 -22.87 16.41
C CYS A 20 12.05 -23.52 15.02
N CYS A 21 12.13 -24.86 14.95
CA CYS A 21 12.11 -25.63 13.69
C CYS A 21 10.83 -26.48 13.54
N SER A 22 9.72 -26.07 14.15
CA SER A 22 8.42 -26.67 13.88
C SER A 22 7.92 -26.25 12.49
N TRP A 23 7.29 -27.17 11.75
CA TRP A 23 6.64 -26.87 10.47
C TRP A 23 5.63 -25.70 10.58
N GLU A 24 5.00 -25.52 11.74
CA GLU A 24 4.13 -24.38 12.01
C GLU A 24 4.89 -23.06 12.16
N ALA A 25 6.11 -23.08 12.70
CA ALA A 25 6.95 -21.90 12.80
C ALA A 25 7.40 -21.43 11.41
N ILE A 26 7.77 -22.39 10.54
CA ILE A 26 8.13 -22.13 9.13
C ILE A 26 6.93 -21.56 8.35
N LYS A 27 5.72 -22.10 8.56
CA LYS A 27 4.50 -21.55 7.95
C LYS A 27 4.16 -20.12 8.40
N ARG A 28 4.53 -19.76 9.64
CA ARG A 28 4.32 -18.39 10.16
C ARG A 28 5.35 -17.41 9.61
N THR A 29 6.59 -17.82 9.38
CA THR A 29 7.63 -16.96 8.80
C THR A 29 7.55 -16.86 7.27
N LEU A 30 7.01 -17.88 6.60
CA LEU A 30 6.84 -17.93 5.14
C LEU A 30 5.35 -18.12 4.78
N PRO A 31 4.55 -17.04 4.73
CA PRO A 31 3.12 -17.09 4.42
C PRO A 31 2.79 -17.77 3.08
N PHE A 32 3.71 -17.77 2.11
CA PHE A 32 3.49 -18.45 0.83
C PHE A 32 3.21 -19.94 0.93
N LEU A 33 3.75 -20.61 1.96
CA LEU A 33 3.49 -22.03 2.20
C LEU A 33 2.04 -22.31 2.64
N CYS A 34 1.29 -21.30 3.04
CA CYS A 34 -0.12 -21.42 3.42
C CYS A 34 -1.05 -21.30 2.21
N TRP A 35 -0.81 -20.33 1.32
CA TRP A 35 -1.69 -20.08 0.18
C TRP A 35 -1.32 -20.88 -1.08
N LEU A 36 -0.04 -21.22 -1.28
CA LEU A 36 0.41 -21.96 -2.46
C LEU A 36 -0.25 -23.35 -2.62
N PRO A 37 -0.45 -24.16 -1.55
CA PRO A 37 -1.13 -25.46 -1.67
C PRO A 37 -2.62 -25.35 -1.99
N GLN A 38 -3.24 -24.20 -1.70
CA GLN A 38 -4.66 -23.94 -1.97
C GLN A 38 -4.88 -23.22 -3.31
N TYR A 39 -3.80 -22.99 -4.07
CA TYR A 39 -3.83 -22.17 -5.25
C TYR A 39 -4.59 -22.84 -6.40
N SER A 40 -5.66 -22.19 -6.84
CA SER A 40 -6.53 -22.69 -7.91
C SER A 40 -6.25 -22.01 -9.24
N ILE A 41 -6.66 -22.65 -10.35
CA ILE A 41 -6.57 -22.06 -11.70
C ILE A 41 -7.38 -20.76 -11.80
N GLN A 42 -8.49 -20.65 -11.06
CA GLN A 42 -9.29 -19.44 -11.01
C GLN A 42 -8.54 -18.27 -10.36
N TRP A 43 -7.77 -18.54 -9.29
CA TRP A 43 -6.93 -17.53 -8.65
C TRP A 43 -5.81 -17.09 -9.59
N MET A 44 -5.21 -18.03 -10.33
CA MET A 44 -4.22 -17.72 -11.36
C MET A 44 -4.74 -16.72 -12.40
N GLN A 45 -5.96 -16.91 -12.91
CA GLN A 45 -6.54 -15.98 -13.88
C GLN A 45 -6.73 -14.58 -13.31
N LEU A 46 -7.24 -14.49 -12.08
CA LEU A 46 -7.45 -13.21 -11.40
C LEU A 46 -6.13 -12.50 -11.07
N ASP A 47 -5.15 -13.23 -10.56
CA ASP A 47 -3.84 -12.70 -10.20
C ASP A 47 -3.04 -12.28 -11.46
N ILE A 48 -3.22 -12.95 -12.61
CA ILE A 48 -2.66 -12.51 -13.88
C ILE A 48 -3.29 -11.18 -14.34
N ILE A 49 -4.61 -11.07 -14.29
CA ILE A 49 -5.28 -9.82 -14.72
C ILE A 49 -4.91 -8.68 -13.78
N ALA A 50 -4.82 -8.95 -12.47
CA ALA A 50 -4.44 -7.99 -11.45
C ALA A 50 -2.97 -7.55 -11.63
N GLY A 51 -2.04 -8.49 -11.83
CA GLY A 51 -0.64 -8.20 -12.06
C GLY A 51 -0.37 -7.41 -13.33
N LEU A 52 -1.07 -7.72 -14.43
CA LEU A 52 -1.01 -6.94 -15.67
C LEU A 52 -1.53 -5.51 -15.46
N THR A 53 -2.68 -5.39 -14.78
CA THR A 53 -3.31 -4.09 -14.49
C THR A 53 -2.39 -3.21 -13.65
N VAL A 54 -1.85 -3.75 -12.56
CA VAL A 54 -0.93 -3.03 -11.67
C VAL A 54 0.35 -2.70 -12.42
N GLY A 55 0.95 -3.64 -13.16
CA GLY A 55 2.17 -3.43 -13.94
C GLY A 55 2.07 -2.29 -14.95
N LEU A 56 0.96 -2.20 -15.69
CA LEU A 56 0.71 -1.10 -16.63
C LEU A 56 0.66 0.28 -15.96
N THR A 57 0.31 0.35 -14.68
CA THR A 57 0.27 1.61 -13.91
C THR A 57 1.57 1.87 -13.15
N VAL A 58 2.25 0.82 -12.67
CA VAL A 58 3.50 0.92 -11.92
C VAL A 58 4.60 1.54 -12.76
N VAL A 59 4.73 1.18 -14.04
CA VAL A 59 5.83 1.64 -14.88
C VAL A 59 5.81 3.18 -15.04
N PRO A 60 4.73 3.82 -15.54
CA PRO A 60 4.65 5.28 -15.61
C PRO A 60 4.76 5.98 -14.25
N GLN A 61 4.15 5.41 -13.20
CA GLN A 61 4.18 6.00 -11.86
C GLN A 61 5.57 5.97 -11.24
N GLY A 62 6.29 4.86 -11.39
CA GLY A 62 7.65 4.70 -10.86
C GLY A 62 8.59 5.75 -11.43
N LEU A 63 8.54 5.97 -12.75
CA LEU A 63 9.34 7.01 -13.43
C LEU A 63 9.04 8.41 -12.87
N ALA A 64 7.75 8.75 -12.74
CA ALA A 64 7.34 10.04 -12.19
C ALA A 64 7.75 10.22 -10.72
N TYR A 65 7.81 9.14 -9.94
CA TYR A 65 8.24 9.18 -8.54
C TYR A 65 9.77 9.28 -8.38
N ALA A 66 10.55 8.74 -9.31
CA ALA A 66 11.99 8.96 -9.32
C ALA A 66 12.37 10.42 -9.62
N GLU A 67 11.70 11.04 -10.61
CA GLU A 67 11.86 12.48 -10.91
C GLU A 67 11.61 13.35 -9.66
N VAL A 68 10.67 12.92 -8.82
CA VAL A 68 10.29 13.59 -7.58
C VAL A 68 11.30 13.38 -6.46
N ALA A 69 11.97 12.24 -6.47
CA ALA A 69 13.09 11.99 -5.58
C ALA A 69 14.35 12.78 -6.01
N GLY A 70 14.30 13.51 -7.13
CA GLY A 70 15.48 14.16 -7.72
C GLY A 70 16.45 13.16 -8.35
N LEU A 71 16.00 11.91 -8.58
CA LEU A 71 16.83 10.82 -9.09
C LEU A 71 16.60 10.61 -10.59
N PRO A 72 17.56 9.97 -11.30
CA PRO A 72 17.32 9.47 -12.65
C PRO A 72 16.09 8.56 -12.69
N VAL A 73 15.27 8.71 -13.73
CA VAL A 73 13.92 8.10 -13.76
C VAL A 73 13.92 6.56 -13.67
N GLU A 74 14.99 5.90 -14.12
CA GLU A 74 15.23 4.45 -13.96
C GLU A 74 15.15 3.95 -12.51
N TYR A 75 15.61 4.74 -11.54
CA TYR A 75 15.58 4.36 -10.12
C TYR A 75 14.16 4.07 -9.63
N GLY A 76 13.15 4.65 -10.29
CA GLY A 76 11.75 4.39 -10.03
C GLY A 76 11.34 2.97 -10.43
N LEU A 77 11.86 2.48 -11.55
CA LEU A 77 11.61 1.10 -12.01
C LEU A 77 12.45 0.10 -11.23
N TYR A 78 13.72 0.43 -10.91
CA TYR A 78 14.57 -0.40 -10.04
C TYR A 78 13.92 -0.66 -8.69
N SER A 79 13.29 0.37 -8.12
CA SER A 79 12.57 0.28 -6.85
C SER A 79 11.22 -0.44 -6.96
N SER A 80 10.66 -0.60 -8.15
CA SER A 80 9.29 -1.11 -8.33
C SER A 80 9.17 -2.63 -8.37
N TYR A 81 10.20 -3.36 -8.85
CA TYR A 81 10.07 -4.81 -9.06
C TYR A 81 10.52 -5.66 -7.86
N VAL A 82 11.50 -5.23 -7.07
CA VAL A 82 12.07 -6.05 -5.99
C VAL A 82 10.99 -6.39 -4.95
N GLY A 83 10.22 -5.39 -4.55
CA GLY A 83 9.10 -5.58 -3.64
C GLY A 83 8.05 -6.55 -4.14
N CYS A 84 7.86 -6.66 -5.46
CA CYS A 84 6.90 -7.60 -6.03
C CYS A 84 7.27 -9.07 -5.74
N PHE A 85 8.55 -9.42 -5.83
CA PHE A 85 9.04 -10.78 -5.58
C PHE A 85 9.13 -11.09 -4.08
N ILE A 86 9.68 -10.16 -3.29
CA ILE A 86 9.84 -10.35 -1.85
C ILE A 86 8.49 -10.38 -1.13
N TYR A 87 7.58 -9.48 -1.49
CA TYR A 87 6.25 -9.43 -0.90
C TYR A 87 5.40 -10.64 -1.26
N CYS A 88 5.60 -11.25 -2.44
CA CYS A 88 4.93 -12.50 -2.77
C CYS A 88 5.28 -13.64 -1.79
N LEU A 89 6.52 -13.67 -1.29
CA LEU A 89 7.00 -14.71 -0.39
C LEU A 89 6.64 -14.43 1.07
N LEU A 90 6.77 -13.17 1.50
CA LEU A 90 6.69 -12.79 2.91
C LEU A 90 5.43 -12.01 3.28
N GLY A 91 4.73 -11.40 2.34
CA GLY A 91 3.56 -10.57 2.59
C GLY A 91 2.38 -11.38 3.10
N THR A 92 1.60 -10.80 4.01
CA THR A 92 0.36 -11.39 4.52
C THR A 92 -0.88 -10.81 3.86
N SER A 93 -0.77 -9.60 3.30
CA SER A 93 -1.85 -8.98 2.54
C SER A 93 -1.90 -9.51 1.11
N LYS A 94 -3.08 -9.96 0.67
CA LYS A 94 -3.29 -10.32 -0.75
C LYS A 94 -3.36 -9.10 -1.68
N ASP A 95 -3.71 -7.93 -1.14
CA ASP A 95 -4.00 -6.75 -1.95
C ASP A 95 -2.79 -5.80 -2.09
N VAL A 96 -1.90 -5.74 -1.08
CA VAL A 96 -0.83 -4.74 -1.00
C VAL A 96 0.21 -4.91 -2.10
N THR A 97 0.63 -3.78 -2.67
CA THR A 97 1.70 -3.71 -3.66
C THR A 97 2.81 -2.77 -3.18
N LEU A 98 4.03 -3.29 -3.05
CA LEU A 98 5.21 -2.51 -2.65
C LEU A 98 5.86 -1.79 -3.84
N GLY A 99 6.47 -0.64 -3.58
CA GLY A 99 7.31 0.09 -4.55
C GLY A 99 7.43 1.57 -4.16
N PRO A 100 7.94 2.44 -5.04
CA PRO A 100 8.05 3.85 -4.75
C PRO A 100 6.66 4.51 -4.60
N THR A 101 6.59 5.51 -3.73
CA THR A 101 5.39 6.32 -3.50
C THR A 101 5.74 7.80 -3.52
N ALA A 102 4.76 8.64 -3.84
CA ALA A 102 4.96 10.09 -3.95
C ALA A 102 5.58 10.71 -2.69
N ILE A 103 5.15 10.24 -1.52
CA ILE A 103 5.58 10.71 -0.21
C ILE A 103 7.00 10.22 0.07
N MET A 104 7.26 8.92 -0.14
CA MET A 104 8.56 8.35 0.16
C MET A 104 9.65 8.94 -0.76
N SER A 105 9.34 9.15 -2.03
CA SER A 105 10.22 9.86 -2.96
C SER A 105 10.50 11.31 -2.54
N LEU A 106 9.51 12.03 -2.01
CA LEU A 106 9.72 13.39 -1.51
C LEU A 106 10.65 13.42 -0.29
N LEU A 107 10.46 12.49 0.65
CA LEU A 107 11.33 12.37 1.82
C LEU A 107 12.77 12.01 1.41
N VAL A 108 12.92 11.13 0.42
CA VAL A 108 14.23 10.82 -0.16
C VAL A 108 14.86 12.09 -0.73
N ALA A 109 14.16 12.85 -1.58
CA ALA A 109 14.68 14.12 -2.11
C ALA A 109 15.14 15.09 -1.02
N ILE A 110 14.39 15.19 0.09
CA ILE A 110 14.72 16.09 1.21
C ILE A 110 15.99 15.63 1.96
N TYR A 111 16.13 14.32 2.20
CA TYR A 111 17.23 13.79 3.03
C TYR A 111 18.47 13.36 2.24
N THR A 112 18.36 13.24 0.92
CA THR A 112 19.50 12.86 0.06
C THR A 112 19.88 13.96 -0.91
N SER A 113 19.15 15.07 -0.93
CA SER A 113 19.35 16.18 -1.88
C SER A 113 19.38 15.75 -3.35
N GLY A 114 18.70 14.64 -3.69
CA GLY A 114 18.70 14.06 -5.03
C GLY A 114 19.93 13.22 -5.38
N ASP A 115 20.80 12.94 -4.41
CA ASP A 115 21.93 12.02 -4.59
C ASP A 115 21.44 10.56 -4.60
N ALA A 116 21.74 9.84 -5.68
CA ALA A 116 21.36 8.45 -5.88
C ALA A 116 22.10 7.51 -4.93
N SER A 117 23.38 7.78 -4.64
CA SER A 117 24.20 6.96 -3.76
C SER A 117 23.67 7.01 -2.32
N LEU A 118 23.37 8.22 -1.84
CA LEU A 118 22.72 8.42 -0.54
C LEU A 118 21.33 7.79 -0.49
N ALA A 119 20.55 7.87 -1.58
CA ALA A 119 19.22 7.25 -1.65
C ALA A 119 19.27 5.71 -1.55
N VAL A 120 20.22 5.07 -2.24
CA VAL A 120 20.42 3.61 -2.15
C VAL A 120 20.92 3.21 -0.76
N LEU A 121 21.85 3.97 -0.17
CA LEU A 121 22.33 3.73 1.19
C LEU A 121 21.19 3.88 2.22
N LEU A 122 20.34 4.89 2.05
CA LEU A 122 19.18 5.13 2.89
C LEU A 122 18.16 3.99 2.79
N ALA A 123 17.98 3.39 1.60
CA ALA A 123 17.18 2.18 1.42
C ALA A 123 17.74 0.99 2.22
N PHE A 124 19.06 0.78 2.15
CA PHE A 124 19.73 -0.28 2.89
C PHE A 124 19.55 -0.10 4.41
N LEU A 125 19.87 1.08 4.94
CA LEU A 125 19.78 1.39 6.37
C LEU A 125 18.33 1.34 6.87
N SER A 126 17.39 1.88 6.10
CA SER A 126 15.95 1.77 6.37
C SER A 126 15.51 0.30 6.44
N GLY A 127 15.97 -0.52 5.50
CA GLY A 127 15.71 -1.97 5.48
C GLY A 127 16.25 -2.67 6.72
N CYS A 128 17.49 -2.37 7.13
CA CYS A 128 18.09 -2.89 8.36
C CYS A 128 17.29 -2.53 9.62
N ILE A 129 16.86 -1.26 9.75
CA ILE A 129 16.05 -0.80 10.89
C ILE A 129 14.70 -1.50 10.89
N GLN A 130 14.02 -1.59 9.75
CA GLN A 130 12.73 -2.27 9.61
C GLN A 130 12.83 -3.77 9.91
N LEU A 131 13.88 -4.44 9.43
CA LEU A 131 14.16 -5.84 9.76
C LEU A 131 14.39 -6.02 11.26
N ALA A 132 15.19 -5.15 11.89
CA ALA A 132 15.43 -5.20 13.33
C ALA A 132 14.12 -5.04 14.12
N LEU A 133 13.28 -4.06 13.76
CA LEU A 133 11.97 -3.87 14.39
C LEU A 133 11.04 -5.08 14.17
N GLY A 134 11.07 -5.72 13.00
CA GLY A 134 10.29 -6.91 12.69
C GLY A 134 10.74 -8.14 13.51
N LEU A 135 12.05 -8.35 13.61
CA LEU A 135 12.65 -9.44 14.39
C LEU A 135 12.39 -9.26 15.90
N LEU A 136 12.45 -8.02 16.38
CA LEU A 136 12.11 -7.65 17.76
C LEU A 136 10.60 -7.60 18.04
N LYS A 137 9.76 -7.89 17.02
CA LYS A 137 8.30 -7.91 17.11
C LYS A 137 7.67 -6.58 17.58
N PHE A 138 8.22 -5.45 17.13
CA PHE A 138 7.67 -4.12 17.41
C PHE A 138 6.32 -3.83 16.73
N GLY A 139 5.79 -4.77 15.94
CA GLY A 139 4.49 -4.63 15.29
C GLY A 139 3.31 -4.45 16.25
N PHE A 140 3.48 -4.76 17.54
CA PHE A 140 2.45 -4.51 18.56
C PHE A 140 2.07 -3.01 18.67
N LEU A 141 3.01 -2.10 18.38
CA LEU A 141 2.74 -0.66 18.44
C LEU A 141 1.69 -0.24 17.40
N LEU A 142 1.54 -1.02 16.34
CA LEU A 142 0.60 -0.77 15.27
C LEU A 142 -0.77 -1.41 15.54
N ASP A 143 -0.90 -2.21 16.61
CA ASP A 143 -2.20 -2.68 17.10
C ASP A 143 -3.03 -1.55 17.74
N PHE A 144 -2.39 -0.45 18.13
CA PHE A 144 -3.07 0.73 18.67
C PHE A 144 -3.80 1.57 17.61
N ILE A 145 -3.66 1.25 16.32
CA ILE A 145 -4.42 1.89 15.25
C ILE A 145 -5.86 1.38 15.28
N SER A 146 -6.76 2.19 15.82
CA SER A 146 -8.17 1.82 15.97
C SER A 146 -8.94 1.84 14.64
N TYR A 147 -10.04 1.09 14.61
CA TYR A 147 -10.92 1.01 13.44
C TYR A 147 -11.40 2.39 12.92
N PRO A 148 -11.84 3.34 13.78
CA PRO A 148 -12.22 4.68 13.32
C PRO A 148 -11.09 5.43 12.62
N VAL A 149 -9.85 5.31 13.13
CA VAL A 149 -8.67 5.94 12.53
C VAL A 149 -8.40 5.35 11.15
N ILE A 150 -8.45 4.02 11.00
CA ILE A 150 -8.25 3.36 9.70
C ILE A 150 -9.30 3.83 8.69
N LYS A 151 -10.59 3.87 9.07
CA LYS A 151 -11.67 4.29 8.16
C LYS A 151 -11.63 5.78 7.79
N ALA A 152 -11.28 6.64 8.73
CA ALA A 152 -11.06 8.06 8.47
C ALA A 152 -9.88 8.27 7.52
N PHE A 153 -8.77 7.59 7.80
CA PHE A 153 -7.56 7.63 7.01
C PHE A 153 -7.80 7.19 5.56
N THR A 154 -8.46 6.04 5.35
CA THR A 154 -8.76 5.55 4.01
C THR A 154 -9.65 6.49 3.23
N SER A 155 -10.64 7.09 3.90
CA SER A 155 -11.55 8.04 3.26
C SER A 155 -10.83 9.34 2.88
N ALA A 156 -9.97 9.87 3.74
CA ALA A 156 -9.16 11.04 3.44
C ALA A 156 -8.15 10.75 2.32
N ALA A 157 -7.45 9.61 2.37
CA ALA A 157 -6.54 9.16 1.33
C ALA A 157 -7.26 9.01 -0.02
N ALA A 158 -8.48 8.46 -0.06
CA ALA A 158 -9.26 8.33 -1.28
C ALA A 158 -9.59 9.70 -1.91
N VAL A 159 -9.96 10.69 -1.10
CA VAL A 159 -10.22 12.07 -1.56
C VAL A 159 -8.94 12.73 -2.06
N THR A 160 -7.86 12.69 -1.27
CA THR A 160 -6.58 13.31 -1.63
C THR A 160 -6.00 12.68 -2.89
N ILE A 161 -6.00 11.35 -3.00
CA ILE A 161 -5.50 10.65 -4.20
C ILE A 161 -6.41 10.92 -5.39
N GLY A 162 -7.74 10.86 -5.24
CA GLY A 162 -8.67 11.17 -6.32
C GLY A 162 -8.45 12.58 -6.89
N PHE A 163 -8.36 13.57 -6.00
CA PHE A 163 -8.09 14.95 -6.40
C PHE A 163 -6.67 15.11 -6.98
N SER A 164 -5.69 14.35 -6.48
CA SER A 164 -4.31 14.40 -7.00
C SER A 164 -4.18 14.07 -8.48
N GLN A 165 -5.15 13.32 -9.02
CA GLN A 165 -5.19 12.90 -10.40
C GLN A 165 -5.92 13.90 -11.32
N VAL A 166 -6.68 14.86 -10.76
CA VAL A 166 -7.44 15.84 -11.56
C VAL A 166 -6.51 16.66 -12.45
N LYS A 167 -5.29 17.00 -11.99
CA LYS A 167 -4.30 17.69 -12.83
C LYS A 167 -3.92 16.90 -14.08
N ASN A 168 -3.75 15.58 -13.96
CA ASN A 168 -3.39 14.70 -15.07
C ASN A 168 -4.60 14.46 -15.98
N LEU A 169 -5.81 14.42 -15.41
CA LEU A 169 -7.07 14.32 -16.15
C LEU A 169 -7.29 15.56 -17.02
N LEU A 170 -6.99 16.75 -16.51
CA LEU A 170 -7.19 18.03 -17.19
C LEU A 170 -5.97 18.51 -18.02
N GLY A 171 -4.86 17.76 -17.97
CA GLY A 171 -3.60 18.12 -18.63
C GLY A 171 -2.91 19.38 -18.05
N LEU A 172 -3.16 19.70 -16.78
CA LEU A 172 -2.55 20.83 -16.07
C LEU A 172 -1.13 20.51 -15.61
N LYS A 173 -0.24 21.50 -15.70
CA LYS A 173 1.16 21.42 -15.27
C LYS A 173 1.42 22.27 -14.02
N ASP A 174 2.45 21.91 -13.28
CA ASP A 174 2.97 22.66 -12.13
C ASP A 174 1.89 22.92 -11.06
N ILE A 175 1.16 21.87 -10.72
CA ILE A 175 0.19 21.88 -9.62
C ILE A 175 0.89 21.34 -8.36
N PRO A 176 0.86 22.07 -7.24
CA PRO A 176 1.45 21.63 -5.98
C PRO A 176 0.80 20.34 -5.47
N ARG A 177 1.50 19.66 -4.56
CA ARG A 177 1.06 18.36 -4.02
C ARG A 177 0.23 18.47 -2.75
N GLN A 178 0.52 19.47 -1.93
CA GLN A 178 -0.23 19.70 -0.70
C GLN A 178 -1.70 19.91 -1.07
N PHE A 179 -2.60 19.14 -0.48
CA PHE A 179 -3.98 19.02 -0.96
C PHE A 179 -4.71 20.36 -1.04
N ILE A 180 -4.58 21.22 -0.03
CA ILE A 180 -5.27 22.53 0.01
C ILE A 180 -4.77 23.43 -1.13
N LEU A 181 -3.45 23.54 -1.30
CA LEU A 181 -2.85 24.32 -2.39
C LEU A 181 -3.18 23.71 -3.75
N GLN A 182 -3.18 22.37 -3.83
CA GLN A 182 -3.54 21.64 -5.04
C GLN A 182 -4.96 21.98 -5.49
N VAL A 183 -5.92 22.01 -4.56
CA VAL A 183 -7.31 22.39 -4.84
C VAL A 183 -7.36 23.82 -5.37
N TYR A 184 -6.77 24.77 -4.65
CA TYR A 184 -6.76 26.18 -5.05
C TYR A 184 -6.15 26.40 -6.45
N GLU A 185 -4.94 25.88 -6.68
CA GLU A 185 -4.22 26.03 -7.96
C GLU A 185 -4.92 25.32 -9.12
N THR A 186 -5.57 24.18 -8.87
CA THR A 186 -6.33 23.47 -9.90
C THR A 186 -7.50 24.33 -10.40
N PHE A 187 -8.23 24.97 -9.47
CA PHE A 187 -9.32 25.89 -9.84
C PHE A 187 -8.80 27.17 -10.50
N HIS A 188 -7.65 27.69 -10.05
CA HIS A 188 -7.04 28.88 -10.64
C HIS A 188 -6.56 28.65 -12.08
N LYS A 189 -5.97 27.47 -12.36
CA LYS A 189 -5.43 27.12 -13.68
C LYS A 189 -6.45 26.48 -14.63
N LEU A 190 -7.74 26.43 -14.31
CA LEU A 190 -8.80 25.90 -15.19
C LEU A 190 -8.78 26.49 -16.63
N PRO A 191 -8.45 27.77 -16.87
CA PRO A 191 -8.37 28.28 -18.25
C PRO A 191 -7.26 27.64 -19.09
N THR A 192 -6.26 27.00 -18.47
CA THR A 192 -5.10 26.39 -19.14
C THR A 192 -5.29 24.89 -19.46
N ILE A 193 -6.53 24.39 -19.34
CA ILE A 193 -6.87 22.98 -19.62
C ILE A 193 -6.47 22.59 -21.04
N ARG A 194 -5.85 21.42 -21.16
CA ARG A 194 -5.67 20.76 -22.45
C ARG A 194 -6.90 19.93 -22.76
N VAL A 195 -7.66 20.38 -23.76
CA VAL A 195 -8.93 19.76 -24.16
C VAL A 195 -8.73 18.29 -24.54
N GLY A 196 -7.63 17.95 -25.21
CA GLY A 196 -7.31 16.56 -25.59
C GLY A 196 -7.23 15.63 -24.38
N ASP A 197 -6.41 15.97 -23.38
CA ASP A 197 -6.28 15.20 -22.14
C ASP A 197 -7.62 15.10 -21.38
N ALA A 198 -8.35 16.22 -21.26
CA ALA A 198 -9.65 16.26 -20.59
C ALA A 198 -10.68 15.33 -21.25
N VAL A 199 -10.84 15.43 -22.57
CA VAL A 199 -11.79 14.59 -23.32
C VAL A 199 -11.42 13.12 -23.21
N LEU A 200 -10.15 12.77 -23.41
CA LEU A 200 -9.68 11.38 -23.28
C LEU A 200 -9.92 10.85 -21.86
N GLY A 201 -9.55 11.63 -20.84
CA GLY A 201 -9.72 11.27 -19.44
C GLY A 201 -11.18 11.02 -19.06
N PHE A 202 -12.10 11.94 -19.41
CA PHE A 202 -13.52 11.78 -19.13
C PHE A 202 -14.14 10.61 -19.92
N LEU A 203 -13.72 10.37 -21.16
CA LEU A 203 -14.13 9.18 -21.92
C LEU A 203 -13.65 7.89 -21.24
N CYS A 204 -12.41 7.85 -20.75
CA CYS A 204 -11.89 6.72 -19.99
C CYS A 204 -12.71 6.47 -18.72
N ILE A 205 -13.05 7.52 -17.96
CA ILE A 205 -13.91 7.41 -16.76
C ILE A 205 -15.29 6.87 -17.14
N ALA A 206 -15.93 7.45 -18.15
CA ALA A 206 -17.26 7.02 -18.61
C ALA A 206 -17.25 5.55 -19.02
N PHE A 207 -16.23 5.11 -19.76
CA PHE A 207 -16.07 3.72 -20.18
C PHE A 207 -15.81 2.77 -19.00
N LEU A 208 -14.95 3.15 -18.05
CA LEU A 208 -14.71 2.36 -16.83
C LEU A 208 -15.97 2.19 -15.99
N LEU A 209 -16.75 3.26 -15.83
CA LEU A 209 -18.02 3.24 -15.12
C LEU A 209 -19.08 2.41 -15.85
N ALA A 210 -19.15 2.51 -17.19
CA ALA A 210 -20.04 1.67 -18.00
C ALA A 210 -19.71 0.18 -17.84
N LEU A 211 -18.43 -0.20 -17.91
CA LEU A 211 -18.00 -1.59 -17.69
C LEU A 211 -18.28 -2.06 -16.26
N LYS A 212 -18.12 -1.18 -15.26
CA LYS A 212 -18.47 -1.48 -13.86
C LYS A 212 -19.97 -1.73 -13.71
N PHE A 213 -20.80 -0.83 -14.25
CA PHE A 213 -22.27 -0.94 -14.18
C PHE A 213 -22.77 -2.22 -14.87
N MET A 214 -22.18 -2.56 -16.02
CA MET A 214 -22.47 -3.80 -16.74
C MET A 214 -22.15 -5.03 -15.90
N LYS A 215 -21.03 -5.04 -15.15
CA LYS A 215 -20.67 -6.14 -14.24
C LYS A 215 -21.65 -6.31 -13.09
N GLU A 216 -22.15 -5.21 -12.53
CA GLU A 216 -23.08 -5.22 -11.39
C GLU A 216 -24.48 -5.70 -11.78
N HIS A 217 -24.92 -5.42 -13.01
CA HIS A 217 -26.25 -5.81 -13.50
C HIS A 217 -26.27 -7.16 -14.24
N PHE A 218 -25.11 -7.79 -14.47
CA PHE A 218 -25.07 -9.06 -15.18
C PHE A 218 -25.56 -10.22 -14.30
N PRO A 219 -26.55 -11.02 -14.75
CA PRO A 219 -27.12 -12.10 -13.95
C PRO A 219 -26.09 -13.20 -13.67
N ARG A 220 -26.16 -13.79 -12.47
CA ARG A 220 -25.28 -14.90 -12.06
C ARG A 220 -25.56 -16.14 -12.91
N VAL A 221 -24.50 -16.82 -13.35
CA VAL A 221 -24.60 -18.06 -14.14
C VAL A 221 -25.27 -19.16 -13.32
N TYR A 222 -26.29 -19.79 -13.89
CA TYR A 222 -26.91 -20.99 -13.35
C TYR A 222 -26.45 -22.24 -14.13
N ARG A 223 -26.39 -23.38 -13.42
CA ARG A 223 -25.95 -24.67 -13.95
C ARG A 223 -27.00 -25.19 -14.94
N GLY A 224 -26.77 -25.02 -16.24
CA GLY A 224 -27.71 -25.41 -17.31
C GLY A 224 -27.76 -24.49 -18.53
N MET A 225 -27.00 -23.39 -18.53
CA MET A 225 -26.99 -22.40 -19.62
C MET A 225 -26.40 -22.95 -20.94
N PRO A 226 -26.93 -22.55 -22.12
CA PRO A 226 -26.37 -22.94 -23.42
C PRO A 226 -24.92 -22.50 -23.59
N ARG A 227 -24.12 -23.24 -24.38
CA ARG A 227 -22.69 -22.97 -24.57
C ARG A 227 -22.38 -21.55 -25.03
N CYS A 228 -23.19 -20.98 -25.92
CA CYS A 228 -23.04 -19.61 -26.41
C CYS A 228 -23.19 -18.57 -25.29
N TYR A 229 -24.18 -18.73 -24.41
CA TYR A 229 -24.38 -17.83 -23.26
C TYR A 229 -23.25 -17.93 -22.24
N ARG A 230 -22.73 -19.14 -22.01
CA ARG A 230 -21.57 -19.35 -21.13
C ARG A 230 -20.32 -18.66 -21.71
N LEU A 231 -20.11 -18.74 -23.02
CA LEU A 231 -19.00 -18.05 -23.69
C LEU A 231 -19.13 -16.52 -23.56
N CYS A 232 -20.32 -15.97 -23.85
CA CYS A 232 -20.59 -14.54 -23.69
C CYS A 232 -20.36 -14.06 -22.25
N TYR A 233 -20.80 -14.86 -21.26
CA TYR A 233 -20.54 -14.57 -19.86
C TYR A 233 -19.05 -14.51 -19.54
N ILE A 234 -18.27 -15.50 -19.99
CA ILE A 234 -16.82 -15.54 -19.76
C ILE A 234 -16.16 -14.31 -20.39
N ILE A 235 -16.53 -13.95 -21.62
CA ILE A 235 -16.00 -12.75 -22.30
C ILE A 235 -16.33 -11.49 -21.48
N VAL A 236 -17.60 -11.27 -21.13
CA VAL A 236 -18.01 -10.10 -20.34
C VAL A 236 -17.31 -10.07 -18.98
N TRP A 237 -17.17 -11.22 -18.31
CA TRP A 237 -16.49 -11.31 -17.03
C TRP A 237 -15.00 -10.98 -17.14
N VAL A 238 -14.30 -11.49 -18.15
CA VAL A 238 -12.89 -11.18 -18.40
C VAL A 238 -12.75 -9.70 -18.75
N THR A 239 -13.55 -9.17 -19.68
CA THR A 239 -13.50 -7.76 -20.10
C THR A 239 -13.76 -6.80 -18.93
N THR A 240 -14.78 -7.07 -18.11
CA THR A 240 -15.11 -6.20 -16.97
C THR A 240 -14.10 -6.29 -15.83
N THR A 241 -13.41 -7.42 -15.69
CA THR A 241 -12.34 -7.63 -14.70
C THR A 241 -11.03 -6.99 -15.17
N ALA A 242 -10.69 -7.13 -16.46
CA ALA A 242 -9.52 -6.51 -17.09
C ALA A 242 -9.74 -5.05 -17.53
N ARG A 243 -10.85 -4.41 -17.14
CA ARG A 243 -11.25 -3.08 -17.62
C ARG A 243 -10.15 -2.02 -17.50
N ASN A 244 -9.39 -2.04 -16.41
CA ASN A 244 -8.33 -1.07 -16.15
C ASN A 244 -7.18 -1.25 -17.15
N ALA A 245 -6.70 -2.49 -17.35
CA ALA A 245 -5.67 -2.79 -18.35
C ALA A 245 -6.14 -2.46 -19.78
N ILE A 246 -7.38 -2.81 -20.13
CA ILE A 246 -7.96 -2.53 -21.45
C ILE A 246 -7.99 -1.03 -21.73
N VAL A 247 -8.40 -0.21 -20.76
CA VAL A 247 -8.48 1.25 -20.92
C VAL A 247 -7.10 1.87 -21.12
N VAL A 248 -6.09 1.42 -20.36
CA VAL A 248 -4.72 1.94 -20.52
C VAL A 248 -4.16 1.59 -21.89
N VAL A 249 -4.31 0.34 -22.34
CA VAL A 249 -3.83 -0.11 -23.65
C VAL A 249 -4.56 0.60 -24.78
N ALA A 250 -5.89 0.69 -24.71
CA ALA A 250 -6.69 1.38 -25.72
C ALA A 250 -6.34 2.87 -25.82
N ALA A 251 -6.18 3.56 -24.69
CA ALA A 251 -5.76 4.96 -24.68
C ALA A 251 -4.34 5.15 -25.24
N GLY A 252 -3.41 4.21 -24.96
CA GLY A 252 -2.08 4.19 -25.56
C GLY A 252 -2.12 4.05 -27.08
N LEU A 253 -2.97 3.17 -27.62
CA LEU A 253 -3.16 3.01 -29.06
C LEU A 253 -3.75 4.26 -29.72
N VAL A 254 -4.73 4.89 -29.08
CA VAL A 254 -5.29 6.17 -29.53
C VAL A 254 -4.20 7.23 -29.58
N ALA A 255 -3.42 7.38 -28.51
CA ALA A 255 -2.33 8.35 -28.47
C ALA A 255 -1.24 8.08 -29.52
N TYR A 256 -0.89 6.81 -29.76
CA TYR A 256 0.01 6.42 -30.83
C TYR A 256 -0.53 6.81 -32.22
N SER A 257 -1.81 6.58 -32.48
CA SER A 257 -2.43 6.95 -33.77
C SER A 257 -2.37 8.46 -34.05
N PHE A 258 -2.63 9.30 -33.05
CA PHE A 258 -2.49 10.76 -33.18
C PHE A 258 -1.04 11.18 -33.38
N HIS A 259 -0.09 10.52 -32.69
CA HIS A 259 1.34 10.79 -32.85
C HIS A 259 1.81 10.51 -34.29
N VAL A 260 1.37 9.40 -34.89
CA VAL A 260 1.66 9.06 -36.29
C VAL A 260 1.05 10.08 -37.27
N MET A 261 -0.09 10.67 -36.93
CA MET A 261 -0.71 11.75 -37.70
C MET A 261 -0.02 13.12 -37.52
N GLY A 262 1.04 13.21 -36.72
CA GLY A 262 1.75 14.47 -36.43
C GLY A 262 1.02 15.40 -35.46
N LEU A 263 -0.03 14.92 -34.78
CA LEU A 263 -0.77 15.68 -33.77
C LEU A 263 -0.31 15.25 -32.36
N HIS A 264 -0.11 16.23 -31.47
CA HIS A 264 0.30 15.97 -30.08
C HIS A 264 -0.71 16.53 -29.07
N PRO A 265 -1.95 16.00 -29.04
CA PRO A 265 -3.02 16.52 -28.18
C PRO A 265 -2.91 16.10 -26.71
N PHE A 266 -2.07 15.11 -26.37
CA PHE A 266 -2.03 14.50 -25.03
C PHE A 266 -0.68 14.69 -24.33
N ILE A 267 -0.70 14.74 -22.99
CA ILE A 267 0.51 14.61 -22.18
C ILE A 267 0.83 13.13 -21.99
N LEU A 268 1.90 12.70 -22.63
CA LEU A 268 2.40 11.33 -22.60
C LEU A 268 3.34 11.10 -21.41
N THR A 269 3.60 9.83 -21.11
CA THR A 269 4.52 9.41 -20.03
C THR A 269 5.96 9.87 -20.31
N GLY A 270 6.37 9.91 -21.58
CA GLY A 270 7.67 10.45 -22.00
C GLY A 270 8.75 9.37 -22.09
N LYS A 271 10.01 9.80 -22.24
CA LYS A 271 11.15 8.88 -22.39
C LYS A 271 11.32 8.05 -21.12
N THR A 272 11.28 6.75 -21.31
CA THR A 272 11.47 5.69 -20.33
C THR A 272 12.95 5.33 -20.30
N ALA A 273 13.49 5.00 -19.13
CA ALA A 273 14.89 4.64 -19.02
C ALA A 273 15.15 3.20 -19.47
N GLU A 274 16.34 2.98 -20.02
CA GLU A 274 16.80 1.68 -20.52
C GLU A 274 17.93 1.17 -19.63
N GLY A 275 17.90 -0.11 -19.30
CA GLY A 275 18.97 -0.75 -18.54
C GLY A 275 18.43 -1.60 -17.41
N LEU A 276 18.90 -2.84 -17.32
CA LEU A 276 18.69 -3.64 -16.13
C LEU A 276 19.68 -3.19 -15.06
N PRO A 277 19.26 -3.05 -13.79
CA PRO A 277 20.18 -2.68 -12.73
C PRO A 277 21.22 -3.78 -12.56
N GLN A 278 22.48 -3.38 -12.45
CA GLN A 278 23.54 -4.30 -12.06
C GLN A 278 23.44 -4.56 -10.56
N PHE A 279 23.76 -5.80 -10.16
CA PHE A 279 23.93 -6.11 -8.75
C PHE A 279 25.16 -5.36 -8.22
N GLN A 280 24.95 -4.45 -7.28
CA GLN A 280 26.00 -3.64 -6.66
C GLN A 280 25.80 -3.59 -5.16
N LEU A 281 26.88 -3.54 -4.39
CA LEU A 281 26.76 -3.32 -2.95
C LEU A 281 26.32 -1.87 -2.70
N PRO A 282 25.45 -1.60 -1.70
CA PRO A 282 25.13 -0.24 -1.29
C PRO A 282 26.42 0.56 -1.02
N PRO A 283 26.50 1.81 -1.45
CA PRO A 283 27.72 2.59 -1.32
C PRO A 283 27.97 2.93 0.15
N PHE A 284 29.02 2.36 0.74
CA PHE A 284 29.50 2.70 2.08
C PHE A 284 30.60 3.77 2.07
N SER A 285 31.04 4.18 0.88
CA SER A 285 31.97 5.28 0.67
C SER A 285 31.83 5.76 -0.76
N GLU A 286 31.82 7.06 -0.98
CA GLU A 286 31.67 7.65 -2.30
C GLU A 286 32.81 8.61 -2.60
N LYS A 287 33.30 8.61 -3.84
CA LYS A 287 34.32 9.56 -4.28
C LYS A 287 33.64 10.66 -5.08
N ILE A 288 33.35 11.78 -4.42
CA ILE A 288 32.82 12.99 -5.05
C ILE A 288 33.98 13.97 -5.22
N ASP A 289 34.31 14.32 -6.46
CA ASP A 289 35.25 15.39 -6.83
C ASP A 289 36.57 15.38 -6.02
N ASN A 290 37.30 14.26 -6.06
CA ASN A 290 38.58 14.01 -5.37
C ASN A 290 38.52 13.91 -3.83
N ARG A 291 37.35 13.98 -3.21
CA ARG A 291 37.16 13.66 -1.79
C ARG A 291 36.45 12.33 -1.66
N THR A 292 36.95 11.47 -0.77
CA THR A 292 36.24 10.23 -0.42
C THR A 292 35.36 10.56 0.79
N VAL A 293 34.05 10.66 0.57
CA VAL A 293 33.06 10.79 1.62
C VAL A 293 32.98 9.46 2.35
N SER A 294 33.23 9.49 3.65
CA SER A 294 33.19 8.29 4.49
C SER A 294 31.76 7.90 4.86
N PHE A 295 31.53 6.65 5.23
CA PHE A 295 30.22 6.17 5.71
C PHE A 295 29.64 7.07 6.81
N SER A 296 30.47 7.54 7.74
CA SER A 296 30.01 8.40 8.85
C SER A 296 29.49 9.75 8.35
N GLU A 297 30.13 10.33 7.33
CA GLU A 297 29.70 11.59 6.73
C GLU A 297 28.40 11.37 5.95
N MET A 298 28.30 10.29 5.15
CA MET A 298 27.05 9.95 4.45
C MET A 298 25.86 9.77 5.41
N VAL A 299 26.07 9.13 6.56
CA VAL A 299 25.03 8.96 7.59
C VAL A 299 24.67 10.30 8.27
N GLN A 300 25.65 11.19 8.46
CA GLN A 300 25.41 12.54 8.98
C GLN A 300 24.62 13.39 7.98
N ASP A 301 24.90 13.27 6.68
CA ASP A 301 24.21 13.98 5.59
C ASP A 301 22.74 13.54 5.48
N ILE A 302 22.47 12.23 5.62
CA ILE A 302 21.10 11.70 5.73
C ILE A 302 20.37 12.29 6.94
N GLY A 303 21.10 12.53 8.04
CA GLY A 303 20.59 13.15 9.25
C GLY A 303 19.37 12.43 9.84
N PRO A 304 18.26 13.14 10.16
CA PRO A 304 17.08 12.53 10.78
C PRO A 304 16.30 11.62 9.82
N GLY A 305 16.58 11.67 8.51
CA GLY A 305 15.98 10.78 7.51
C GLY A 305 16.19 9.30 7.85
N LEU A 306 17.28 8.96 8.53
CA LEU A 306 17.61 7.61 8.99
C LEU A 306 16.52 6.99 9.86
N PHE A 307 15.81 7.78 10.66
CA PHE A 307 14.72 7.29 11.51
C PHE A 307 13.34 7.57 10.90
N ILE A 308 13.19 8.71 10.22
CA ILE A 308 11.91 9.15 9.66
C ILE A 308 11.47 8.24 8.52
N ILE A 309 12.35 7.92 7.56
CA ILE A 309 12.02 7.08 6.42
C ILE A 309 11.55 5.67 6.81
N PRO A 310 12.29 4.89 7.62
CA PRO A 310 11.85 3.54 7.97
C PRO A 310 10.55 3.53 8.78
N LEU A 311 10.39 4.47 9.71
CA LEU A 311 9.16 4.62 10.50
C LEU A 311 7.97 4.99 9.61
N MET A 312 8.19 5.90 8.66
CA MET A 312 7.16 6.35 7.75
C MET A 312 6.75 5.24 6.78
N GLY A 313 7.71 4.48 6.22
CA GLY A 313 7.43 3.32 5.38
C GLY A 313 6.65 2.23 6.12
N LEU A 314 7.00 1.96 7.39
CA LEU A 314 6.24 1.06 8.25
C LEU A 314 4.78 1.52 8.42
N LEU A 315 4.60 2.78 8.82
CA LEU A 315 3.28 3.35 9.12
C LEU A 315 2.39 3.36 7.87
N GLU A 316 2.92 3.75 6.71
CA GLU A 316 2.20 3.71 5.44
C GLU A 316 1.79 2.29 5.04
N SER A 317 2.76 1.38 4.96
CA SER A 317 2.51 0.01 4.48
C SER A 317 1.50 -0.73 5.36
N VAL A 318 1.65 -0.65 6.68
CA VAL A 318 0.74 -1.32 7.61
C VAL A 318 -0.64 -0.67 7.65
N ALA A 319 -0.73 0.67 7.58
CA ALA A 319 -2.02 1.34 7.52
C ALA A 319 -2.79 0.97 6.24
N ILE A 320 -2.09 0.88 5.10
CA ILE A 320 -2.67 0.38 3.83
C ILE A 320 -3.09 -1.08 3.97
N ALA A 321 -2.21 -1.95 4.49
CA ALA A 321 -2.54 -3.36 4.67
C ALA A 321 -3.79 -3.55 5.53
N ARG A 322 -3.89 -2.84 6.67
CA ARG A 322 -5.08 -2.89 7.55
C ARG A 322 -6.32 -2.28 6.92
N ALA A 323 -6.18 -1.20 6.15
CA ALA A 323 -7.28 -0.59 5.41
C ALA A 323 -7.96 -1.59 4.47
N PHE A 324 -7.18 -2.25 3.62
CA PHE A 324 -7.69 -3.23 2.67
C PHE A 324 -8.13 -4.53 3.34
N ALA A 325 -7.43 -4.97 4.40
CA ALA A 325 -7.85 -6.10 5.21
C ALA A 325 -9.19 -5.89 5.89
N SER A 326 -9.43 -4.69 6.43
CA SER A 326 -10.73 -4.30 7.01
C SER A 326 -11.83 -4.19 5.95
N GLN A 327 -11.49 -3.86 4.70
CA GLN A 327 -12.46 -3.76 3.61
C GLN A 327 -12.85 -5.13 3.04
N ASN A 328 -11.86 -6.03 2.94
CA ASN A 328 -12.00 -7.35 2.32
C ASN A 328 -12.14 -8.49 3.33
N ASN A 329 -12.32 -8.18 4.62
CA ASN A 329 -12.58 -9.12 5.71
C ASN A 329 -11.50 -10.21 5.88
N TYR A 330 -10.23 -9.82 5.95
CA TYR A 330 -9.15 -10.71 6.34
C TYR A 330 -8.25 -10.06 7.39
N ARG A 331 -7.29 -10.82 7.94
CA ARG A 331 -6.37 -10.35 8.99
C ARG A 331 -4.95 -10.21 8.45
N ILE A 332 -4.23 -9.25 9.00
CA ILE A 332 -2.82 -8.94 8.69
C ILE A 332 -1.97 -9.25 9.91
N ASP A 333 -0.81 -9.88 9.71
CA ASP A 333 0.22 -9.96 10.74
C ASP A 333 1.20 -8.80 10.58
N THR A 334 1.10 -7.84 11.49
CA THR A 334 1.90 -6.61 11.45
C THR A 334 3.41 -6.88 11.53
N ASN A 335 3.86 -7.89 12.28
CA ASN A 335 5.29 -8.20 12.39
C ASN A 335 5.82 -8.77 11.08
N GLN A 336 5.01 -9.58 10.42
CA GLN A 336 5.36 -10.17 9.14
C GLN A 336 5.39 -9.12 8.01
N GLU A 337 4.46 -8.16 8.01
CA GLU A 337 4.51 -7.01 7.11
C GLU A 337 5.80 -6.18 7.29
N LEU A 338 6.24 -6.03 8.54
CA LEU A 338 7.47 -5.30 8.87
C LEU A 338 8.73 -6.03 8.39
N LEU A 339 8.76 -7.36 8.51
CA LEU A 339 9.82 -8.18 7.89
C LEU A 339 9.79 -8.09 6.36
N ALA A 340 8.61 -8.12 5.73
CA ALA A 340 8.47 -8.06 4.28
C ALA A 340 8.96 -6.72 3.70
N ILE A 341 8.58 -5.58 4.30
CA ILE A 341 9.05 -4.26 3.86
C ILE A 341 10.54 -4.07 4.14
N GLY A 342 11.02 -4.50 5.31
CA GLY A 342 12.43 -4.39 5.68
C GLY A 342 13.32 -5.20 4.75
N LEU A 343 12.94 -6.44 4.44
CA LEU A 343 13.68 -7.29 3.51
C LEU A 343 13.63 -6.73 2.08
N THR A 344 12.50 -6.14 1.68
CA THR A 344 12.36 -5.49 0.38
C THR A 344 13.34 -4.33 0.22
N ASN A 345 13.42 -3.45 1.21
CA ASN A 345 14.34 -2.30 1.19
C ASN A 345 15.80 -2.74 1.30
N PHE A 346 16.09 -3.72 2.16
CA PHE A 346 17.42 -4.30 2.31
C PHE A 346 17.92 -4.92 1.00
N LEU A 347 17.18 -5.86 0.41
CA LEU A 347 17.58 -6.54 -0.82
C LEU A 347 17.49 -5.62 -2.05
N GLY A 348 16.54 -4.67 -2.06
CA GLY A 348 16.38 -3.70 -3.13
C GLY A 348 17.58 -2.78 -3.28
N SER A 349 18.23 -2.41 -2.17
CA SER A 349 19.43 -1.58 -2.20
C SER A 349 20.57 -2.20 -3.02
N PHE A 350 20.67 -3.53 -3.06
CA PHE A 350 21.68 -4.23 -3.88
C PHE A 350 21.40 -4.16 -5.39
N LEU A 351 20.21 -3.71 -5.75
CA LEU A 351 19.71 -3.55 -7.12
C LEU A 351 19.43 -2.07 -7.42
N SER A 352 20.12 -1.15 -6.73
CA SER A 352 19.98 0.30 -6.88
C SER A 352 18.57 0.84 -6.62
N ALA A 353 17.78 0.17 -5.78
CA ALA A 353 16.50 0.71 -5.32
C ALA A 353 16.69 1.75 -4.23
N TYR A 354 15.87 2.81 -4.26
CA TYR A 354 15.70 3.73 -3.15
C TYR A 354 14.53 3.25 -2.24
N PRO A 355 14.31 3.84 -1.06
CA PRO A 355 13.30 3.37 -0.11
C PRO A 355 11.90 3.22 -0.71
N VAL A 356 11.28 2.07 -0.47
CA VAL A 356 9.93 1.72 -0.93
C VAL A 356 8.98 1.35 0.20
N THR A 357 7.69 1.43 -0.11
CA THR A 357 6.58 1.17 0.81
C THR A 357 5.33 0.72 0.05
N GLY A 358 4.24 0.44 0.77
CA GLY A 358 2.94 0.12 0.18
C GLY A 358 2.34 1.35 -0.54
N SER A 359 1.74 1.14 -1.71
CA SER A 359 1.04 2.20 -2.45
C SER A 359 -0.47 2.05 -2.41
N PHE A 360 -1.17 3.09 -1.96
CA PHE A 360 -2.63 3.14 -1.94
C PHE A 360 -3.26 2.92 -3.31
N GLY A 361 -2.85 3.70 -4.33
CA GLY A 361 -3.48 3.63 -5.66
C GLY A 361 -3.26 2.28 -6.34
N ARG A 362 -2.06 1.71 -6.20
CA ARG A 362 -1.71 0.41 -6.78
C ARG A 362 -2.41 -0.74 -6.06
N THR A 363 -2.48 -0.69 -4.72
CA THR A 363 -3.24 -1.63 -3.89
C THR A 363 -4.75 -1.56 -4.21
N ALA A 364 -5.29 -0.36 -4.42
CA ALA A 364 -6.69 -0.17 -4.81
C ALA A 364 -7.00 -0.82 -6.16
N LEU A 365 -6.11 -0.66 -7.15
CA LEU A 365 -6.23 -1.31 -8.46
C LEU A 365 -6.16 -2.83 -8.36
N ASN A 366 -5.21 -3.34 -7.57
CA ASN A 366 -5.03 -4.77 -7.34
C ASN A 366 -6.30 -5.37 -6.71
N SER A 367 -6.81 -4.71 -5.66
CA SER A 367 -8.01 -5.15 -4.94
C SER A 367 -9.27 -5.06 -5.79
N GLN A 368 -9.44 -3.98 -6.55
CA GLN A 368 -10.58 -3.79 -7.46
C GLN A 368 -10.63 -4.85 -8.57
N THR A 369 -9.46 -5.33 -9.01
CA THR A 369 -9.34 -6.41 -10.01
C THR A 369 -9.69 -7.78 -9.42
N GLY A 370 -9.76 -7.89 -8.09
CA GLY A 370 -10.14 -9.12 -7.38
C GLY A 370 -8.95 -10.03 -7.08
N ALA A 371 -7.77 -9.47 -6.83
CA ALA A 371 -6.58 -10.24 -6.44
C ALA A 371 -6.89 -11.21 -5.30
N CYS A 372 -6.53 -12.47 -5.51
CA CYS A 372 -6.75 -13.55 -4.57
C CYS A 372 -5.52 -13.79 -3.70
N THR A 373 -4.33 -13.63 -4.26
CA THR A 373 -3.07 -13.83 -3.54
C THR A 373 -2.02 -12.78 -3.88
N PRO A 374 -0.93 -12.68 -3.09
CA PRO A 374 0.23 -11.85 -3.44
C PRO A 374 0.92 -12.23 -4.76
N ALA A 375 0.60 -13.38 -5.36
CA ALA A 375 1.26 -13.89 -6.57
C ALA A 375 1.08 -12.98 -7.80
N GLY A 376 0.03 -12.15 -7.84
CA GLY A 376 -0.11 -11.12 -8.88
C GLY A 376 1.08 -10.13 -8.93
N GLY A 377 1.78 -9.98 -7.80
CA GLY A 377 3.05 -9.26 -7.73
C GLY A 377 4.11 -9.84 -8.66
N ILE A 378 4.25 -11.16 -8.76
CA ILE A 378 5.25 -11.81 -9.62
C ILE A 378 5.11 -11.33 -11.07
N LEU A 379 3.88 -11.34 -11.61
CA LEU A 379 3.63 -10.85 -12.96
C LEU A 379 3.92 -9.36 -13.10
N THR A 380 3.57 -8.56 -12.09
CA THR A 380 3.91 -7.13 -12.03
C THR A 380 5.42 -6.93 -12.12
N GLY A 381 6.20 -7.67 -11.33
CA GLY A 381 7.66 -7.62 -11.31
C GLY A 381 8.28 -8.02 -12.64
N PHE A 382 7.80 -9.10 -13.26
CA PHE A 382 8.23 -9.50 -14.61
C PHE A 382 7.90 -8.44 -15.66
N LEU A 383 6.72 -7.84 -15.61
CA LEU A 383 6.33 -6.77 -16.54
C LEU A 383 7.23 -5.54 -16.39
N VAL A 384 7.59 -5.16 -15.15
CA VAL A 384 8.54 -4.06 -14.90
C VAL A 384 9.94 -4.42 -15.42
N LEU A 385 10.46 -5.62 -15.15
CA LEU A 385 11.76 -6.06 -15.69
C LEU A 385 11.76 -6.10 -17.22
N PHE A 386 10.68 -6.60 -17.82
CA PHE A 386 10.52 -6.63 -19.27
C PHE A 386 10.36 -5.22 -19.85
N SER A 387 9.80 -4.28 -19.08
CA SER A 387 9.75 -2.87 -19.46
C SER A 387 11.12 -2.22 -19.51
N LEU A 388 12.01 -2.50 -18.55
CA LEU A 388 13.38 -1.99 -18.53
C LEU A 388 14.25 -2.53 -19.68
N GLY A 389 13.96 -3.74 -20.16
CA GLY A 389 14.70 -4.38 -21.24
C GLY A 389 14.18 -4.11 -22.64
N TYR A 390 12.85 -4.13 -22.85
CA TYR A 390 12.26 -4.23 -24.20
C TYR A 390 11.00 -3.38 -24.44
N LEU A 391 10.14 -3.16 -23.43
CA LEU A 391 8.87 -2.44 -23.63
C LEU A 391 8.97 -0.91 -23.45
N THR A 392 10.15 -0.37 -23.18
CA THR A 392 10.44 1.07 -23.08
C THR A 392 9.69 1.92 -24.14
N PRO A 393 9.70 1.58 -25.45
CA PRO A 393 9.02 2.40 -26.46
C PRO A 393 7.50 2.34 -26.38
N LEU A 394 6.92 1.25 -25.88
CA LEU A 394 5.47 1.09 -25.76
C LEU A 394 4.91 1.99 -24.64
N PHE A 395 5.62 2.07 -23.51
CA PHE A 395 5.21 2.87 -22.36
C PHE A 395 5.28 4.38 -22.60
N TYR A 396 6.09 4.82 -23.57
CA TYR A 396 6.16 6.23 -23.99
C TYR A 396 4.78 6.81 -24.33
N TYR A 397 3.96 6.03 -25.05
CA TYR A 397 2.68 6.48 -25.60
C TYR A 397 1.52 6.44 -24.61
N ILE A 398 1.72 6.01 -23.36
CA ILE A 398 0.63 5.94 -22.38
C ILE A 398 0.25 7.36 -21.94
N PRO A 399 -1.00 7.81 -22.16
CA PRO A 399 -1.44 9.14 -21.73
C PRO A 399 -1.64 9.22 -20.23
N LYS A 400 -1.16 10.31 -19.61
CA LYS A 400 -1.35 10.54 -18.16
C LYS A 400 -2.83 10.66 -17.78
N ALA A 401 -3.68 11.16 -18.69
CA ALA A 401 -5.12 11.26 -18.47
C ALA A 401 -5.81 9.90 -18.28
N ALA A 402 -5.38 8.86 -19.00
CA ALA A 402 -5.95 7.52 -18.87
C ALA A 402 -5.57 6.86 -17.53
N LEU A 403 -4.31 7.03 -17.11
CA LEU A 403 -3.84 6.58 -15.79
C LEU A 403 -4.59 7.28 -14.66
N ALA A 404 -4.82 8.60 -14.80
CA ALA A 404 -5.60 9.39 -13.86
C ALA A 404 -7.02 8.86 -13.71
N ALA A 405 -7.71 8.60 -14.83
CA ALA A 405 -9.05 8.02 -14.86
C ALA A 405 -9.11 6.67 -14.13
N VAL A 406 -8.15 5.78 -14.42
CA VAL A 406 -8.05 4.45 -13.79
C VAL A 406 -7.85 4.56 -12.28
N ILE A 407 -6.96 5.44 -11.81
CA ILE A 407 -6.70 5.64 -10.38
C ILE A 407 -7.93 6.23 -9.68
N ILE A 408 -8.57 7.26 -10.25
CA ILE A 408 -9.80 7.87 -9.69
C ILE A 408 -10.88 6.81 -9.51
N CYS A 409 -11.15 6.01 -10.55
CA CYS A 409 -12.15 4.94 -10.48
C CYS A 409 -11.77 3.81 -9.50
N ALA A 410 -10.49 3.59 -9.24
CA ALA A 410 -10.01 2.57 -8.30
C ALA A 410 -10.14 3.00 -6.83
N VAL A 411 -9.86 4.27 -6.52
CA VAL A 411 -9.93 4.78 -5.14
C VAL A 411 -11.33 5.24 -4.72
N ALA A 412 -12.20 5.59 -5.66
CA ALA A 412 -13.56 6.07 -5.36
C ALA A 412 -14.38 5.15 -4.42
N PRO A 413 -14.36 3.80 -4.56
CA PRO A 413 -15.08 2.91 -3.65
C PRO A 413 -14.53 2.86 -2.21
N MET A 414 -13.35 3.42 -1.96
CA MET A 414 -12.73 3.44 -0.62
C MET A 414 -13.30 4.54 0.28
N PHE A 415 -13.99 5.52 -0.31
CA PHE A 415 -14.63 6.60 0.43
C PHE A 415 -15.96 6.12 1.05
N ASP A 416 -16.01 6.00 2.38
CA ASP A 416 -17.17 5.48 3.09
C ASP A 416 -17.55 6.35 4.31
N LEU A 417 -18.44 7.33 4.07
CA LEU A 417 -19.01 8.17 5.14
C LEU A 417 -20.12 7.47 5.94
N SER A 418 -20.55 6.26 5.55
CA SER A 418 -21.56 5.54 6.32
C SER A 418 -21.04 5.15 7.71
N VAL A 419 -19.72 5.00 7.86
CA VAL A 419 -19.04 4.75 9.13
C VAL A 419 -19.35 5.84 10.16
N CYS A 420 -19.41 7.12 9.78
CA CYS A 420 -19.77 8.20 10.70
C CYS A 420 -21.15 7.99 11.33
N LYS A 421 -22.13 7.55 10.53
CA LYS A 421 -23.48 7.27 11.00
C LYS A 421 -23.49 6.09 11.98
N THR A 422 -22.71 5.05 11.69
CA THR A 422 -22.55 3.89 12.57
C THR A 422 -21.87 4.27 13.89
N LEU A 423 -20.75 5.00 13.85
CA LEU A 423 -20.04 5.47 15.04
C LEU A 423 -20.90 6.38 15.92
N TRP A 424 -21.70 7.26 15.31
CA TRP A 424 -22.63 8.12 16.05
C TRP A 424 -23.70 7.32 16.82
N LYS A 425 -24.21 6.23 16.21
CA LYS A 425 -25.20 5.35 16.84
C LYS A 425 -24.60 4.46 17.94
N VAL A 426 -23.36 4.01 17.76
CA VAL A 426 -22.68 3.10 18.71
C VAL A 426 -22.05 3.88 19.87
N LYS A 427 -21.09 4.77 19.58
CA LYS A 427 -20.34 5.51 20.60
C LYS A 427 -19.81 6.83 20.02
N LYS A 428 -20.44 7.93 20.44
CA LYS A 428 -20.09 9.29 19.99
C LYS A 428 -18.62 9.67 20.24
N LEU A 429 -18.00 9.14 21.29
CA LEU A 429 -16.58 9.42 21.59
C LEU A 429 -15.62 8.86 20.52
N ASP A 430 -16.02 7.81 19.80
CA ASP A 430 -15.19 7.21 18.74
C ASP A 430 -15.26 8.04 17.44
N LEU A 431 -16.16 9.02 17.36
CA LEU A 431 -16.19 10.01 16.27
C LEU A 431 -15.03 11.02 16.37
N LEU A 432 -14.52 11.30 17.58
CA LEU A 432 -13.42 12.24 17.77
C LEU A 432 -12.13 11.79 17.04
N PRO A 433 -11.58 10.57 17.26
CA PRO A 433 -10.40 10.13 16.53
C PRO A 433 -10.67 10.05 15.01
N PHE A 434 -11.89 9.68 14.59
CA PHE A 434 -12.28 9.71 13.17
C PHE A 434 -12.15 11.12 12.58
N LEU A 435 -12.75 12.13 13.20
CA LEU A 435 -12.74 13.51 12.69
C LEU A 435 -11.33 14.10 12.69
N VAL A 436 -10.56 13.88 13.75
CA VAL A 436 -9.17 14.33 13.85
C VAL A 436 -8.33 13.72 12.73
N THR A 437 -8.41 12.41 12.52
CA THR A 437 -7.69 11.77 11.41
C THR A 437 -8.15 12.30 10.06
N PHE A 438 -9.46 12.35 9.81
CA PHE A 438 -10.00 12.73 8.50
C PHE A 438 -9.61 14.17 8.11
N LEU A 439 -9.74 15.13 9.04
CA LEU A 439 -9.46 16.53 8.76
C LEU A 439 -7.95 16.81 8.64
N LEU A 440 -7.14 16.24 9.52
CA LEU A 440 -5.70 16.50 9.52
C LEU A 440 -4.98 15.77 8.37
N SER A 441 -5.53 14.67 7.87
CA SER A 441 -5.01 13.99 6.67
C SER A 441 -5.07 14.86 5.40
N PHE A 442 -5.85 15.95 5.37
CA PHE A 442 -5.81 16.92 4.27
C PHE A 442 -4.63 17.89 4.35
N TRP A 443 -4.00 18.04 5.51
CA TRP A 443 -2.74 18.77 5.61
C TRP A 443 -1.61 17.87 5.10
N GLU A 444 -1.39 16.78 5.82
CA GLU A 444 -0.54 15.68 5.40
C GLU A 444 -1.14 14.38 5.94
N ILE A 445 -1.18 13.39 5.07
CA ILE A 445 -1.76 12.06 5.31
C ILE A 445 -1.15 11.42 6.57
N GLN A 446 0.14 11.64 6.81
CA GLN A 446 0.94 11.08 7.90
C GLN A 446 0.56 11.66 9.27
N TYR A 447 0.47 13.00 9.37
CA TYR A 447 0.11 13.68 10.60
C TYR A 447 -1.32 13.33 11.03
N GLY A 448 -2.23 13.16 10.07
CA GLY A 448 -3.59 12.71 10.35
C GLY A 448 -3.67 11.32 11.00
N ILE A 449 -2.88 10.35 10.54
CA ILE A 449 -2.82 9.04 11.20
C ILE A 449 -2.21 9.17 12.60
N LEU A 450 -1.04 9.80 12.71
CA LEU A 450 -0.29 9.88 13.96
C LEU A 450 -1.13 10.52 15.07
N LEU A 451 -1.75 11.66 14.80
CA LEU A 451 -2.61 12.36 15.75
C LEU A 451 -3.91 11.59 16.02
N GLY A 452 -4.45 10.90 15.03
CA GLY A 452 -5.58 9.97 15.21
C GLY A 452 -5.29 8.84 16.20
N ILE A 453 -4.14 8.18 16.04
CA ILE A 453 -3.67 7.14 16.95
C ILE A 453 -3.48 7.73 18.35
N LEU A 454 -2.84 8.89 18.46
CA LEU A 454 -2.62 9.56 19.74
C LEU A 454 -3.95 9.83 20.47
N VAL A 455 -4.94 10.41 19.79
CA VAL A 455 -6.26 10.67 20.36
C VAL A 455 -6.95 9.37 20.76
N SER A 456 -6.88 8.33 19.92
CA SER A 456 -7.43 7.02 20.23
C SER A 456 -6.78 6.40 21.47
N LEU A 457 -5.46 6.56 21.63
CA LEU A 457 -4.70 6.06 22.76
C LEU A 457 -5.04 6.82 24.04
N VAL A 458 -5.17 8.15 23.97
CA VAL A 458 -5.61 8.98 25.10
C VAL A 458 -7.01 8.57 25.57
N ILE A 459 -7.94 8.31 24.65
CA ILE A 459 -9.30 7.83 24.99
C ILE A 459 -9.25 6.45 25.64
N LEU A 460 -8.39 5.55 25.14
CA LEU A 460 -8.20 4.21 25.71
C LEU A 460 -7.63 4.32 27.14
N CYS A 461 -6.56 5.08 27.33
CA CYS A 461 -5.94 5.32 28.63
C CYS A 461 -6.93 5.95 29.62
N TYR A 462 -7.72 6.94 29.20
CA TYR A 462 -8.75 7.55 30.03
C TYR A 462 -9.82 6.53 30.47
N SER A 463 -10.25 5.68 29.54
CA SER A 463 -11.25 4.64 29.82
C SER A 463 -10.74 3.58 30.79
N ILE A 464 -9.45 3.25 30.73
CA ILE A 464 -8.79 2.33 31.67
C ILE A 464 -8.58 3.00 33.03
N ALA A 465 -8.21 4.29 33.06
CA ALA A 465 -7.96 5.03 34.30
C ALA A 465 -9.23 5.35 35.11
N ARG A 466 -10.40 5.43 34.48
CA ARG A 466 -11.70 5.67 35.14
C ARG A 466 -12.77 4.65 34.71
N PRO A 467 -12.68 3.38 35.16
CA PRO A 467 -13.67 2.37 34.82
C PRO A 467 -15.02 2.68 35.48
N LYS A 468 -16.12 2.44 34.75
CA LYS A 468 -17.48 2.58 35.30
C LYS A 468 -17.78 1.38 36.20
N ILE A 469 -17.74 1.58 37.51
CA ILE A 469 -18.09 0.55 38.49
C ILE A 469 -19.60 0.53 38.68
N LYS A 470 -20.26 -0.60 38.37
CA LYS A 470 -21.65 -0.85 38.75
C LYS A 470 -21.66 -1.80 39.96
N VAL A 471 -21.99 -1.27 41.13
CA VAL A 471 -22.19 -2.08 42.34
C VAL A 471 -23.62 -2.61 42.34
N ARG A 472 -23.79 -3.95 42.33
CA ARG A 472 -25.07 -4.60 42.63
C ARG A 472 -25.04 -5.11 44.06
N ARG A 473 -26.09 -4.83 44.83
CA ARG A 473 -26.35 -5.48 46.11
C ARG A 473 -27.33 -6.62 45.84
N ASP A 474 -26.85 -7.86 45.94
CA ASP A 474 -27.72 -9.02 45.96
C ASP A 474 -28.02 -9.38 47.42
N GLN A 475 -29.30 -9.43 47.77
CA GLN A 475 -29.76 -9.84 49.10
C GLN A 475 -29.83 -11.36 49.12
N TYR A 476 -28.80 -12.01 49.68
CA TYR A 476 -28.88 -13.43 50.04
C TYR A 476 -29.43 -13.54 51.47
N ARG A 477 -30.27 -14.56 51.72
CA ARG A 477 -30.94 -14.86 53.00
C ARG A 477 -30.13 -14.35 54.21
N SER A 478 -30.74 -13.41 54.94
CA SER A 478 -30.37 -12.92 56.28
C SER A 478 -28.93 -13.20 56.71
N GLU A 479 -28.00 -12.32 56.30
CA GLU A 479 -27.00 -11.65 57.16
C GLU A 479 -25.70 -11.22 56.44
N ASP A 480 -25.43 -11.59 55.19
CA ASP A 480 -24.19 -11.19 54.51
C ASP A 480 -24.39 -10.32 53.25
N ILE A 481 -23.86 -9.09 53.29
CA ILE A 481 -23.78 -8.20 52.11
C ILE A 481 -22.52 -8.54 51.32
N VAL A 482 -22.65 -9.31 50.25
CA VAL A 482 -21.56 -9.57 49.30
C VAL A 482 -21.55 -8.50 48.21
N CYS A 483 -20.58 -7.59 48.25
CA CYS A 483 -20.33 -6.64 47.16
C CYS A 483 -19.63 -7.34 45.99
N SER A 484 -20.38 -7.77 44.97
CA SER A 484 -19.77 -8.30 43.73
C SER A 484 -19.33 -7.16 42.81
N LEU A 485 -18.02 -6.95 42.68
CA LEU A 485 -17.41 -6.07 41.68
C LEU A 485 -17.48 -6.73 40.30
N LYS A 486 -18.58 -6.53 39.57
CA LYS A 486 -18.66 -6.92 38.17
C LYS A 486 -18.03 -5.83 37.31
N GLY A 487 -16.72 -5.88 37.13
CA GLY A 487 -16.04 -5.13 36.09
C GLY A 487 -16.55 -5.61 34.73
N THR A 488 -17.32 -4.80 34.02
CA THR A 488 -17.63 -5.04 32.60
C THR A 488 -16.35 -4.86 31.80
N CYS A 489 -15.50 -5.87 31.78
CA CYS A 489 -14.51 -6.03 30.73
C CYS A 489 -15.31 -6.48 29.50
N HIS A 490 -15.67 -5.55 28.62
CA HIS A 490 -16.15 -5.90 27.28
C HIS A 490 -14.98 -6.50 26.49
N GLN A 491 -14.62 -7.74 26.77
CA GLN A 491 -14.00 -8.62 25.78
C GLN A 491 -15.15 -9.11 24.89
N GLN A 492 -15.41 -8.39 23.81
CA GLN A 492 -16.06 -9.00 22.65
C GLN A 492 -15.04 -9.98 22.06
N LEU A 493 -15.11 -11.21 22.54
CA LEU A 493 -14.86 -12.37 21.69
C LEU A 493 -16.08 -12.45 20.77
N ASP A 494 -15.90 -12.01 19.53
CA ASP A 494 -16.45 -12.59 18.29
C ASP A 494 -15.86 -11.87 17.07
#